data_AF-A0AAD3T087-F1
#
_entry.id   AF-A0AAD3T087-F1
#
_cell.length_a   1.000
_cell.length_b   1.000
_cell.length_c   1.000
_cell.angle_alpha   90.00
_cell.angle_beta   90.00
_cell.angle_gamma   90.00
#
_symmetry.space_group_name_H-M   'P 1'
#
loop_
_entity.id
_entity.type
_entity.pdbx_description
1 polymer ?
#
loop_
_entity_poly.entity_id
_entity_poly.type
_entity_poly.pdbx_seq_one_letter_code
_entity_poly.pdbx_strand_id
1 'polypeptide(L)'
;MGKIKYVGLSEACASTIRKAHTVHPRTAVQIKWSPWTRDVEEEIVPTCRELGIGIVPYNPPERGFFATRSKVIENLSDNDC
;
A
#
# COMPACT_ATOMS: atom_id res chain seq x y z
N MET A 1 -0.97 -17.72 27.97
CA MET A 1 -0.37 -16.74 27.03
C MET A 1 -1.25 -16.70 25.79
N GLY A 2 -2.10 -15.68 25.67
CA GLY A 2 -3.15 -15.56 24.65
C GLY A 2 -3.50 -14.09 24.37
N LYS A 3 -2.49 -13.22 24.35
CA LYS A 3 -2.67 -11.77 24.20
C LYS A 3 -2.95 -11.36 22.75
N ILE A 4 -2.54 -12.17 21.79
CA ILE A 4 -2.57 -11.83 20.37
C ILE A 4 -3.28 -12.94 19.61
N LYS A 5 -4.31 -12.57 18.83
CA LYS A 5 -5.08 -13.50 17.99
C LYS A 5 -4.40 -13.74 16.63
N TYR A 6 -3.72 -12.72 16.11
CA TYR A 6 -3.17 -12.69 14.76
C TYR A 6 -1.89 -11.88 14.68
N VAL A 7 -0.96 -12.31 13.82
CA VAL A 7 0.34 -11.63 13.63
C VAL A 7 0.42 -11.09 12.20
N GLY A 8 0.60 -9.79 12.06
CA GLY A 8 0.77 -9.08 10.78
C GLY A 8 2.21 -8.62 10.55
N LEU A 9 2.58 -8.38 9.29
CA LEU A 9 3.82 -7.66 8.91
C LEU A 9 3.47 -6.27 8.41
N SER A 10 4.41 -5.34 8.54
CA SER A 10 4.37 -4.05 7.85
C SER A 10 5.65 -3.89 7.04
N GLU A 11 5.53 -3.38 5.81
CA GLU A 11 6.64 -3.02 4.92
C GLU A 11 7.68 -4.13 4.67
N ALA A 12 7.24 -5.39 4.69
CA ALA A 12 8.12 -6.54 4.49
C ALA A 12 8.29 -6.87 3.00
N CYS A 13 9.50 -7.21 2.58
CA CYS A 13 9.77 -7.74 1.24
C CYS A 13 9.29 -9.20 1.08
N ALA A 14 9.14 -9.67 -0.16
CA ALA A 14 8.60 -11.01 -0.45
C ALA A 14 9.40 -12.13 0.24
N SER A 15 10.73 -12.01 0.28
CA SER A 15 11.60 -12.98 0.97
C SER A 15 11.35 -13.04 2.49
N THR A 16 11.05 -11.89 3.11
CA THR A 16 10.71 -11.81 4.54
C THR A 16 9.32 -12.38 4.80
N ILE A 17 8.35 -12.11 3.93
CA ILE A 17 6.99 -12.67 4.03
C ILE A 17 7.05 -14.20 3.98
N ARG A 18 7.81 -14.78 3.04
CA ARG A 18 7.98 -16.24 2.92
C ARG A 18 8.63 -16.84 4.18
N LYS A 19 9.74 -16.28 4.64
CA LYS A 19 10.42 -16.74 5.87
C LYS A 19 9.53 -16.61 7.11
N ALA A 20 8.73 -15.56 7.18
CA ALA A 20 7.84 -15.36 8.32
C ALA A 20 6.65 -16.33 8.30
N HIS A 21 6.15 -16.67 7.10
CA HIS A 21 5.06 -17.61 6.93
C HIS A 21 5.46 -19.05 7.31
N THR A 22 6.74 -19.44 7.17
CA THR A 22 7.21 -20.75 7.64
C THR A 22 7.25 -20.89 9.16
N VAL A 23 7.42 -19.78 9.89
CA VAL A 23 7.42 -19.78 11.37
C VAL A 23 6.01 -19.77 11.92
N HIS A 24 5.15 -18.89 11.38
CA HIS A 24 3.75 -18.81 11.77
C HIS A 24 2.89 -18.34 10.61
N PRO A 25 1.75 -19.00 10.34
CA PRO A 25 0.80 -18.52 9.34
C PRO A 25 0.39 -17.08 9.63
N ARG A 26 0.71 -16.17 8.70
CA ARG A 26 0.36 -14.75 8.83
C ARG A 26 -1.00 -14.49 8.22
N THR A 27 -1.77 -13.61 8.88
CA THR A 27 -3.09 -13.22 8.39
C THR A 27 -3.05 -12.02 7.46
N ALA A 28 -2.14 -11.06 7.67
CA ALA A 28 -2.11 -9.85 6.86
C ALA A 28 -0.71 -9.21 6.75
N VAL A 29 -0.46 -8.55 5.62
CA VAL A 29 0.69 -7.69 5.36
C VAL A 29 0.20 -6.29 5.05
N GLN A 30 0.67 -5.29 5.79
CA GLN A 30 0.45 -3.88 5.48
C GLN A 30 1.57 -3.39 4.56
N ILE A 31 1.22 -2.85 3.39
CA ILE A 31 2.22 -2.35 2.44
C ILE A 31 1.71 -1.12 1.68
N LYS A 32 2.65 -0.31 1.21
CA LYS A 32 2.35 0.82 0.35
C LYS A 32 1.86 0.30 -1.00
N TRP A 33 0.62 0.61 -1.35
CA TRP A 33 0.06 0.26 -2.65
C TRP A 33 -0.95 1.32 -3.07
N SER A 34 -0.72 1.89 -4.25
CA SER A 34 -1.58 2.92 -4.84
C SER A 34 -1.46 2.89 -6.37
N PRO A 35 -2.35 3.58 -7.11
CA PRO A 35 -2.20 3.73 -8.56
C PRO A 35 -0.82 4.27 -8.99
N TRP A 36 -0.16 5.02 -8.10
CA TRP A 36 1.15 5.64 -8.32
C TRP A 36 2.33 4.82 -7.76
N THR A 37 2.07 3.84 -6.89
CA THR A 37 3.11 2.96 -6.33
C THR A 37 2.68 1.51 -6.52
N ARG A 38 3.14 0.92 -7.64
CA ARG A 38 2.79 -0.43 -8.09
C ARG A 38 3.94 -1.44 -7.99
N ASP A 39 5.07 -1.06 -7.40
CA ASP A 39 6.26 -1.91 -7.23
C ASP A 39 5.94 -3.24 -6.51
N VAL A 40 4.92 -3.21 -5.64
CA VAL A 40 4.45 -4.38 -4.89
C VAL A 40 3.75 -5.43 -5.75
N GLU A 41 3.29 -5.08 -6.96
CA GLU A 41 2.54 -5.99 -7.83
C GLU A 41 3.42 -7.05 -8.50
N GLU A 42 4.72 -6.79 -8.63
CA GLU A 42 5.67 -7.71 -9.24
C GLU A 42 6.02 -8.88 -8.30
N GLU A 43 6.31 -8.59 -7.03
CA GLU A 43 6.80 -9.61 -6.09
C GLU A 43 5.85 -9.90 -4.92
N ILE A 44 5.26 -8.86 -4.32
CA ILE A 44 4.51 -8.97 -3.06
C ILE A 44 3.11 -9.52 -3.32
N VAL A 45 2.39 -8.98 -4.29
CA VAL A 45 1.01 -9.40 -4.61
C VAL A 45 0.95 -10.88 -5.02
N PRO A 46 1.83 -11.39 -5.91
CA PRO A 46 1.85 -12.82 -6.22
C PRO A 46 2.20 -13.68 -5.00
N THR A 47 3.18 -13.26 -4.20
CA THR A 47 3.59 -13.99 -3.00
C THR A 47 2.48 -14.07 -1.96
N CYS A 48 1.78 -12.96 -1.69
CA CYS A 48 0.64 -12.94 -0.78
C CYS A 48 -0.53 -13.79 -1.31
N ARG A 49 -0.79 -13.77 -2.62
CA ARG A 49 -1.82 -14.60 -3.24
C ARG A 49 -1.51 -16.09 -3.14
N GLU A 50 -0.25 -16.48 -3.38
CA GLU A 50 0.22 -17.87 -3.27
C GLU A 50 0.10 -18.40 -1.83
N LEU A 51 0.46 -17.57 -0.84
CA LEU A 51 0.46 -17.94 0.57
C LEU A 51 -0.89 -17.74 1.28
N GLY A 52 -1.91 -17.23 0.59
CA GLY A 52 -3.23 -16.94 1.17
C GLY A 52 -3.22 -15.81 2.22
N ILE A 53 -2.28 -14.86 2.11
CA ILE A 53 -2.10 -13.75 3.06
C ILE A 53 -2.89 -12.54 2.58
N GLY A 54 -3.66 -11.91 3.47
CA GLY A 54 -4.36 -10.66 3.16
C GLY A 54 -3.41 -9.48 2.99
N ILE A 55 -3.68 -8.59 2.03
CA ILE A 55 -2.94 -7.33 1.86
C ILE A 55 -3.78 -6.19 2.42
N VAL A 56 -3.17 -5.37 3.28
CA VAL A 56 -3.75 -4.13 3.81
C VAL A 56 -2.99 -2.97 3.18
N PRO A 57 -3.50 -2.37 2.09
CA PRO A 57 -2.83 -1.25 1.45
C PRO A 57 -2.88 -0.03 2.38
N TYR A 58 -1.74 0.65 2.54
CA TYR A 58 -1.71 1.99 3.12
C TYR A 58 -1.21 2.97 2.07
N ASN A 59 -1.85 4.14 2.00
CA ASN A 59 -1.46 5.19 1.06
C ASN A 59 -0.87 6.34 1.88
N PRO A 60 0.47 6.43 2.04
CA PRO A 60 1.03 7.64 2.60
C PRO A 60 0.67 8.75 1.60
N PRO A 61 -0.05 9.81 2.02
CA PRO A 61 -0.34 10.92 1.13
C PRO A 61 0.99 11.35 0.53
N GLU A 62 1.04 11.38 -0.79
CA GLU A 62 2.20 11.81 -1.54
C GLU A 62 2.55 13.18 -1.01
N ARG A 63 3.60 13.26 -0.19
CA ARG A 63 4.02 14.48 0.50
C ARG A 63 4.27 15.54 -0.57
N GLY A 64 3.27 16.38 -0.87
CA GLY A 64 3.46 17.58 -1.67
C GLY A 64 2.40 17.89 -2.73
N PHE A 65 1.67 16.92 -3.31
CA PHE A 65 0.86 17.29 -4.49
C PHE A 65 -0.50 17.92 -4.17
N PHE A 66 -1.09 17.62 -3.01
CA PHE A 66 -2.39 18.20 -2.59
C PHE A 66 -2.31 19.07 -1.33
N ALA A 67 -1.12 19.28 -0.75
CA ALA A 67 -0.96 20.19 0.40
C ALA A 67 -1.09 21.67 -0.01
N THR A 68 -0.88 21.98 -1.29
CA THR A 68 -1.23 23.29 -1.85
C THR A 68 -2.57 23.15 -2.54
N ARG A 69 -3.62 23.78 -1.97
CA ARG A 69 -4.87 24.11 -2.65
C ARG A 69 -4.60 24.38 -4.13
N SER A 70 -4.93 23.43 -5.00
CA SER A 70 -4.93 23.64 -6.43
C SER A 70 -6.01 24.68 -6.73
N LYS A 71 -5.60 25.95 -6.81
CA LYS A 71 -6.38 27.03 -7.40
C LYS A 71 -6.43 26.75 -8.91
N VAL A 72 -7.23 25.78 -9.33
CA VAL A 72 -7.24 25.23 -10.70
C VAL A 72 -8.55 25.48 -11.44
N ILE A 73 -9.50 26.23 -10.88
CA ILE A 73 -10.68 26.67 -11.66
C ILE A 73 -10.95 28.16 -11.39
N GLU A 74 -10.09 29.02 -11.92
CA GLU A 74 -10.39 30.44 -12.19
C GLU A 74 -9.47 30.87 -13.33
N ASN A 75 -9.81 30.50 -14.57
CA ASN A 75 -9.35 31.15 -15.82
C ASN A 75 -10.07 30.54 -17.06
N LEU A 76 -11.37 30.30 -16.95
CA LEU A 76 -12.23 30.00 -18.11
C LEU A 76 -13.43 30.95 -18.13
N SER A 77 -13.12 32.22 -18.37
CA SER A 77 -13.99 33.35 -18.76
C SER A 77 -13.09 34.60 -18.64
N ASP A 78 -12.88 35.49 -19.59
CA ASP A 78 -13.70 35.97 -20.69
C ASP A 78 -12.83 36.82 -21.65
N ASN A 79 -13.37 37.07 -22.84
CA ASN A 79 -13.09 38.14 -23.82
C ASN A 79 -12.14 37.86 -25.01
N ASP A 80 -12.77 37.50 -26.13
CA ASP A 80 -12.86 38.32 -27.35
C ASP A 80 -11.70 39.30 -27.65
N CYS A 81 -10.75 38.87 -28.50
CA CYS A 81 -10.17 39.55 -29.68
C CYS A 81 -8.87 38.84 -30.12
#